data_AF-A0A0N4YH31-F1
#
_entry.id   AF-A0A0N4YH31-F1
#
_cell.length_a   1.000
_cell.length_b   1.000
_cell.length_c   1.000
_cell.angle_alpha   90.00
_cell.angle_beta   90.00
_cell.angle_gamma   90.00
#
_symmetry.space_group_name_H-M   'P 1'
#
loop_
_entity.id
_entity.type
_entity.pdbx_description
1 polymer ?
#
loop_
_entity_poly.entity_id
_entity_poly.type
_entity_poly.pdbx_seq_one_letter_code
_entity_poly.pdbx_strand_id
1 'polypeptide(L)'
;MTVTYTFSVANSTFFSFHRLLFKWKGSVWQAVWADVLVWCALYGALSVMYRVFLVDHHKLSVPFQNIFRKILSNQKGISRIFEDICIFFEQHASFIPVTFMLGFYVSAVYNRWWQVYENIGWIDQ
;
A
#
# COMPACT_ATOMS: atom_id res chain seq x y z
N MET A 1 10.05 19.63 -7.29
CA MET A 1 9.26 20.56 -8.13
C MET A 1 8.03 20.98 -7.34
N THR A 2 7.76 22.27 -7.27
CA THR A 2 6.55 22.79 -6.60
C THR A 2 5.33 22.53 -7.50
N VAL A 3 4.26 21.99 -6.93
CA VAL A 3 3.00 21.78 -7.64
C VAL A 3 1.97 22.74 -7.07
N THR A 4 1.64 23.78 -7.83
CA THR A 4 0.62 24.75 -7.44
C THR A 4 -0.77 24.19 -7.78
N TYR A 5 -1.65 24.15 -6.78
CA TYR A 5 -3.05 23.73 -6.92
C TYR A 5 -4.03 24.71 -6.27
N THR A 6 -3.55 25.82 -5.72
CA THR A 6 -4.34 26.84 -5.00
C THR A 6 -5.58 27.30 -5.77
N PHE A 7 -5.44 27.58 -7.06
CA PHE A 7 -6.57 28.00 -7.91
C PHE A 7 -7.63 26.91 -8.10
N SER A 8 -7.24 25.62 -8.11
CA SER A 8 -8.16 24.50 -8.28
C SER A 8 -8.98 24.19 -7.02
N VAL A 9 -8.57 24.69 -5.86
CA VAL A 9 -9.23 24.49 -4.55
C VAL A 9 -9.90 25.77 -4.05
N ALA A 10 -9.86 26.86 -4.83
CA ALA A 10 -10.48 28.13 -4.47
C ALA A 10 -12.01 28.05 -4.32
N ASN A 11 -12.66 27.12 -5.06
CA ASN A 11 -14.09 26.84 -4.94
C ASN A 11 -14.35 25.56 -4.14
N SER A 12 -15.19 25.66 -3.11
CA SER A 12 -15.57 24.55 -2.21
C SER A 12 -16.68 23.68 -2.81
N THR A 13 -16.43 23.09 -3.98
CA THR A 13 -17.34 22.09 -4.56
C THR A 13 -17.03 20.69 -4.04
N PHE A 14 -18.05 19.84 -3.93
CA PHE A 14 -17.90 18.45 -3.46
C PHE A 14 -16.89 17.63 -4.29
N PHE A 15 -16.81 17.89 -5.60
CA PHE A 15 -15.91 17.18 -6.51
C PHE A 15 -14.48 17.78 -6.57
N SER A 16 -14.21 18.92 -5.93
CA SER A 16 -12.90 19.58 -5.97
C SER A 16 -11.78 18.66 -5.44
N PHE A 17 -12.01 17.99 -4.30
CA PHE A 17 -11.01 17.08 -3.70
C PHE A 17 -10.81 15.79 -4.51
N HIS A 18 -11.89 15.21 -5.04
CA HIS A 18 -11.81 14.02 -5.90
C HIS A 18 -10.98 14.28 -7.15
N ARG A 19 -11.10 15.48 -7.74
CA ARG A 19 -10.29 15.89 -8.89
C ARG A 19 -8.79 16.00 -8.58
N LEU A 20 -8.43 16.43 -7.36
CA LEU A 20 -7.03 16.51 -6.93
C LEU A 20 -6.40 15.12 -6.75
N LEU A 21 -7.17 14.17 -6.24
CA LEU A 21 -6.69 12.82 -5.94
C LEU A 21 -6.22 12.06 -7.19
N PHE A 22 -6.84 12.32 -8.34
CA PHE A 22 -6.49 11.70 -9.63
C PHE A 22 -5.46 12.48 -10.46
N LYS A 23 -4.92 13.60 -9.96
CA LYS A 23 -3.83 14.29 -10.64
C LYS A 23 -2.57 13.41 -10.58
N TRP A 24 -1.79 13.33 -11.65
CA TRP A 24 -0.57 12.49 -11.70
C TRP A 24 0.68 13.23 -11.18
N LYS A 25 0.98 14.41 -11.75
CA LYS A 25 2.20 15.17 -11.43
C LYS A 25 2.21 15.64 -9.97
N GLY A 26 3.19 15.18 -9.20
CA GLY A 26 3.39 15.49 -7.78
C GLY A 26 2.31 14.94 -6.87
N SER A 27 1.60 13.92 -7.31
CA SER A 27 0.61 13.20 -6.53
C SER A 27 1.23 12.04 -5.75
N VAL A 28 0.54 11.59 -4.70
CA VAL A 28 0.91 10.41 -3.91
C VAL A 28 1.05 9.18 -4.82
N TRP A 29 0.20 9.05 -5.84
CA TRP A 29 0.27 7.94 -6.80
C TRP A 29 1.62 7.89 -7.53
N GLN A 30 2.19 9.05 -7.90
CA GLN A 30 3.51 9.09 -8.54
C GLN A 30 4.64 8.65 -7.58
N ALA A 31 4.46 8.82 -6.27
CA ALA A 31 5.44 8.40 -5.27
C ALA A 31 5.35 6.91 -4.92
N VAL A 32 4.13 6.35 -4.85
CA VAL A 32 3.89 5.02 -4.25
C VAL A 32 3.60 3.92 -5.28
N TRP A 33 3.39 4.24 -6.56
CA TRP A 33 2.99 3.22 -7.56
C TRP A 33 3.93 2.02 -7.66
N ALA A 34 5.25 2.24 -7.54
CA ALA A 34 6.24 1.16 -7.60
C ALA A 34 6.14 0.24 -6.38
N ASP A 35 6.02 0.81 -5.18
CA ASP A 35 5.87 0.06 -3.93
C ASP A 35 4.57 -0.76 -3.93
N VAL A 36 3.46 -0.18 -4.41
CA VAL A 36 2.18 -0.88 -4.57
C VAL A 36 2.31 -2.03 -5.56
N LEU A 37 2.98 -1.82 -6.69
CA LEU A 37 3.18 -2.87 -7.69
C LEU A 37 3.99 -4.03 -7.13
N VAL A 38 5.10 -3.74 -6.42
CA VAL A 38 5.93 -4.76 -5.77
C VAL A 38 5.13 -5.49 -4.69
N TRP A 39 4.37 -4.77 -3.87
CA TRP A 39 3.51 -5.37 -2.84
C TRP A 39 2.45 -6.29 -3.45
N CYS A 40 1.76 -5.84 -4.50
CA CYS A 40 0.77 -6.64 -5.24
C CYS A 40 1.41 -7.87 -5.90
N ALA A 41 2.61 -7.75 -6.46
CA ALA A 41 3.33 -8.86 -7.07
C ALA A 41 3.72 -9.91 -6.02
N LEU A 42 4.27 -9.49 -4.87
CA LEU A 42 4.65 -10.39 -3.78
C LEU A 42 3.44 -11.06 -3.14
N TYR A 43 2.39 -10.29 -2.83
CA TYR A 43 1.14 -10.83 -2.29
C TYR A 43 0.48 -11.78 -3.28
N GLY A 44 0.46 -11.42 -4.56
CA GLY A 44 -0.04 -12.26 -5.66
C GLY A 44 0.76 -13.56 -5.79
N ALA A 45 2.09 -13.49 -5.73
CA ALA A 45 2.95 -14.67 -5.77
C ALA A 45 2.70 -15.61 -4.59
N LEU A 46 2.58 -15.08 -3.37
CA LEU A 46 2.22 -15.86 -2.18
C LEU A 46 0.82 -16.50 -2.31
N SER A 47 -0.16 -15.75 -2.82
CA SER A 47 -1.53 -16.24 -3.05
C SER A 47 -1.57 -17.35 -4.09
N VAL A 48 -0.82 -17.20 -5.19
CA VAL A 48 -0.69 -18.22 -6.24
C VAL A 48 0.02 -19.44 -5.70
N MET A 49 1.14 -19.27 -4.99
CA MET A 49 1.87 -20.37 -4.34
C MET A 49 0.92 -21.17 -3.42
N TYR A 50 0.22 -20.50 -2.50
CA TYR A 50 -0.73 -21.15 -1.60
C TYR A 50 -1.84 -21.90 -2.35
N ARG A 51 -2.46 -21.29 -3.38
CA ARG A 51 -3.54 -21.90 -4.17
C ARG A 51 -3.08 -23.08 -5.03
N VAL A 52 -1.85 -23.02 -5.54
CA VAL A 52 -1.25 -24.08 -6.36
C VAL A 52 -0.92 -25.31 -5.51
N PHE A 53 -0.45 -25.13 -4.27
CA PHE A 53 -0.01 -26.22 -3.42
C PHE A 53 -1.12 -26.85 -2.54
N LEU A 54 -2.20 -26.14 -2.18
CA LEU A 54 -3.11 -26.56 -1.12
C LEU A 54 -4.45 -27.20 -1.55
N VAL A 55 -4.93 -26.99 -2.76
CA VAL A 55 -6.38 -26.99 -2.99
C VAL A 55 -6.98 -28.40 -3.23
N ASP A 56 -7.31 -29.13 -2.16
CA ASP A 56 -8.20 -30.30 -2.16
C ASP A 56 -9.22 -30.29 -1.01
N HIS A 57 -10.50 -30.39 -1.40
CA HIS A 57 -11.72 -30.63 -0.61
C HIS A 57 -12.20 -29.57 0.41
N HIS A 58 -13.03 -28.64 -0.09
CA HIS A 58 -14.46 -28.48 0.26
C HIS A 58 -14.89 -27.00 0.37
N LYS A 59 -15.71 -26.57 -0.61
CA LYS A 59 -16.55 -25.35 -0.69
C LYS A 59 -15.89 -23.99 -0.40
N LEU A 60 -15.46 -23.29 -1.44
CA LEU A 60 -16.09 -22.05 -1.95
C LEU A 60 -15.56 -21.73 -3.36
N SER A 61 -16.44 -21.24 -4.22
CA SER A 61 -16.23 -21.05 -5.66
C SER A 61 -15.13 -20.03 -5.99
N VAL A 62 -14.05 -20.47 -6.65
CA VAL A 62 -13.20 -19.60 -7.48
C VAL A 62 -13.01 -20.27 -8.86
N PRO A 63 -13.43 -19.63 -9.96
CA PRO A 63 -13.61 -20.29 -11.27
C PRO A 63 -12.33 -20.67 -12.03
N PHE A 64 -11.13 -20.36 -11.52
CA PHE A 64 -9.85 -20.60 -12.23
C PHE A 64 -9.07 -21.84 -11.75
N GLN A 65 -9.68 -22.70 -10.94
CA GLN A 65 -8.96 -23.66 -10.09
C GLN A 65 -8.72 -25.07 -10.69
N ASN A 66 -9.26 -25.36 -11.87
CA ASN A 66 -9.48 -26.77 -12.27
C ASN A 66 -8.36 -27.41 -13.09
N ILE A 67 -7.46 -26.65 -13.73
CA ILE A 67 -6.45 -27.20 -14.66
C ILE A 67 -5.12 -27.52 -13.96
N PHE A 68 -4.71 -26.72 -12.98
CA PHE A 68 -3.39 -26.83 -12.34
C PHE A 68 -3.33 -27.88 -11.21
N ARG A 69 -4.49 -28.24 -10.66
CA ARG A 69 -4.67 -29.13 -9.49
C ARG A 69 -4.12 -30.55 -9.70
N LYS A 70 -4.13 -31.06 -10.93
CA LYS A 70 -3.81 -32.47 -11.21
C LYS A 70 -2.31 -32.79 -11.18
N ILE A 71 -1.45 -31.77 -11.14
CA ILE A 71 -0.01 -31.93 -11.36
C ILE A 71 0.82 -32.02 -10.06
N LEU A 72 0.27 -31.66 -8.89
CA LEU A 72 1.07 -31.38 -7.68
C LEU A 72 0.63 -32.11 -6.37
N SER A 73 -0.13 -33.20 -6.45
CA SER A 73 -0.84 -33.84 -5.31
C SER A 73 0.00 -34.52 -4.19
N ASN A 74 1.30 -34.24 -4.00
CA ASN A 74 2.18 -35.06 -3.13
C ASN A 74 2.84 -34.35 -1.92
N GLN A 75 2.38 -33.17 -1.47
CA GLN A 75 3.10 -32.36 -0.45
C GLN A 75 2.16 -31.73 0.61
N LYS A 76 1.55 -32.53 1.50
CA LYS A 76 0.54 -32.07 2.50
C LYS A 76 1.09 -31.39 3.78
N GLY A 77 2.40 -31.41 4.05
CA GLY A 77 2.98 -30.92 5.33
C GLY A 77 3.26 -29.41 5.40
N ILE A 78 3.65 -28.80 4.28
CA ILE A 78 4.14 -27.39 4.20
C ILE A 78 3.03 -26.38 4.50
N SER A 79 1.78 -26.77 4.29
CA SER A 79 0.60 -25.92 4.37
C SER A 79 0.26 -25.41 5.77
N ARG A 80 0.39 -26.27 6.79
CA ARG A 80 0.04 -25.92 8.18
C ARG A 80 1.02 -24.91 8.76
N ILE A 81 2.30 -25.08 8.43
CA ILE A 81 3.38 -24.17 8.84
C ILE A 81 3.12 -22.76 8.29
N PHE A 82 2.65 -22.64 7.05
CA PHE A 82 2.31 -21.34 6.46
C PHE A 82 1.13 -20.66 7.17
N GLU A 83 0.09 -21.43 7.50
CA GLU A 83 -1.08 -20.92 8.23
C GLU A 83 -0.70 -20.41 9.63
N ASP A 84 0.10 -21.17 10.36
CA ASP A 84 0.61 -20.77 11.68
C ASP A 84 1.46 -19.48 11.59
N ILE A 85 2.29 -19.35 10.56
CA ILE A 85 3.09 -18.14 10.31
C ILE A 85 2.20 -16.94 10.02
N CYS A 86 1.16 -17.08 9.20
CA CYS A 86 0.23 -15.99 8.91
C CYS A 86 -0.50 -15.51 10.18
N ILE A 87 -0.98 -16.45 11.00
CA ILE A 87 -1.64 -16.13 12.28
C ILE A 87 -0.66 -15.43 13.23
N PHE A 88 0.59 -15.89 13.29
CA PHE A 88 1.63 -15.26 14.10
C PHE A 88 1.89 -13.81 13.68
N PHE A 89 2.03 -13.53 12.39
CA PHE A 89 2.29 -12.16 11.90
C PHE A 89 1.08 -11.24 12.10
N GLU A 90 -0.14 -11.71 11.89
CA GLU A 90 -1.36 -10.94 12.14
C GLU A 90 -1.46 -10.50 13.61
N GLN A 91 -1.11 -11.41 14.53
CA GLN A 91 -1.14 -11.13 15.96
C GLN A 91 -0.12 -10.05 16.37
N HIS A 92 1.04 -9.97 15.69
CA HIS A 92 2.09 -8.99 16.00
C HIS A 92 1.97 -7.68 15.19
N ALA A 93 1.27 -7.69 14.05
CA ALA A 93 1.11 -6.52 13.20
C ALA A 93 0.36 -5.37 13.90
N SER A 94 -0.60 -5.70 14.77
CA SER A 94 -1.40 -4.72 15.52
C SER A 94 -0.69 -4.12 16.74
N PHE A 95 0.45 -4.69 17.16
CA PHE A 95 1.15 -4.28 18.38
C PHE A 95 1.91 -2.95 18.22
N ILE A 96 2.33 -2.58 17.01
CA ILE A 96 3.11 -1.36 16.77
C ILE A 96 2.18 -0.24 16.25
N PRO A 97 2.01 0.89 16.98
CA PRO A 97 1.19 2.00 16.52
C PRO A 97 1.94 2.83 15.45
N VAL A 98 2.10 2.26 14.25
CA VAL A 98 2.82 2.90 13.13
C VAL A 98 2.19 4.23 12.75
N THR A 99 0.86 4.34 12.84
CA THR A 99 0.12 5.58 12.57
C THR A 99 0.53 6.73 13.49
N PHE A 100 0.72 6.44 14.78
CA PHE A 100 1.18 7.41 15.77
C PHE A 100 2.60 7.88 15.46
N MET A 101 3.53 6.94 15.25
CA MET A 101 4.93 7.25 14.94
C MET A 101 5.08 8.05 13.64
N LEU A 102 4.33 7.66 12.59
CA LEU A 102 4.30 8.38 11.32
C LEU A 102 3.76 9.80 11.50
N GLY A 103 2.75 9.99 12.36
CA GLY A 103 2.22 11.31 12.69
C GLY A 103 3.27 12.27 13.24
N PHE A 104 4.07 11.86 14.23
CA PHE A 104 5.16 12.70 14.74
C PHE A 104 6.23 12.95 13.69
N TYR A 105 6.62 11.90 12.96
CA TYR A 105 7.65 12.00 11.95
C TYR A 105 7.28 13.01 10.86
N VAL A 106 6.07 12.89 10.29
CA VAL A 106 5.58 13.79 9.24
C VAL A 106 5.45 15.22 9.76
N SER A 107 4.96 15.41 10.98
CA SER A 107 4.84 16.73 11.61
C SER A 107 6.21 17.40 11.77
N ALA A 108 7.22 16.66 12.23
CA ALA A 108 8.59 17.16 12.37
C ALA A 108 9.22 17.52 11.01
N VAL A 109 9.04 16.69 9.98
CA VAL A 109 9.54 16.96 8.62
C VAL A 109 8.87 18.20 8.03
N TYR A 110 7.55 18.34 8.19
CA TYR A 110 6.81 19.50 7.70
C TYR A 110 7.30 20.80 8.33
N ASN A 111 7.47 20.84 9.66
CA ASN A 111 7.96 22.03 10.37
C ASN A 111 9.35 22.46 9.88
N ARG A 112 10.25 21.49 9.67
CA ARG A 112 11.60 21.77 9.14
C ARG A 112 11.55 22.29 7.70
N TRP A 113 10.70 21.70 6.86
CA TRP A 113 10.54 22.15 5.48
C TRP A 113 10.03 23.59 5.41
N TRP A 114 9.08 23.96 6.27
CA TRP A 114 8.54 25.32 6.33
C TRP A 114 9.60 26.32 6.80
N GLN A 115 10.40 25.97 7.82
CA GLN A 115 11.53 26.82 8.26
C GLN A 115 12.54 27.05 7.14
N VAL A 116 12.82 26.03 6.31
CA VAL A 116 13.71 26.22 5.14
C VAL A 116 13.11 27.23 4.17
N TYR A 117 11.79 27.19 3.95
CA TYR A 117 11.10 28.13 3.06
C TYR A 117 11.12 29.58 3.59
N GLU A 118 10.86 29.78 4.88
CA GLU A 118 10.90 31.12 5.51
C GLU A 118 12.29 31.73 5.53
N ASN A 119 13.34 30.91 5.66
CA ASN A 119 14.73 31.35 5.68
C ASN A 119 15.30 31.63 4.27
N ILE A 120 14.51 31.47 3.20
CA ILE A 120 14.92 31.92 1.87
C ILE A 120 14.93 33.45 1.89
N GLY A 121 16.12 34.04 1.73
CA GLY A 121 16.28 35.49 1.65
C GLY A 121 15.64 36.05 0.38
N TRP A 122 14.74 37.01 0.54
CA TRP A 122 14.13 37.77 -0.56
C TRP A 122 14.90 39.08 -0.75
N ILE A 123 15.13 39.46 -2.00
CA ILE A 123 15.84 40.71 -2.35
C ILE A 123 14.90 41.93 -2.23
N ASP A 124 13.60 41.67 -2.07
CA ASP A 124 12.53 42.68 -2.07
C ASP A 124 12.35 43.38 -0.70
N GLN A 125 13.23 43.11 0.27
CA GLN A 125 13.33 43.79 1.57
C GLN A 125 14.44 44.84 1.54
#